data_AF-W6NIT7-F1
#
_entry.id   AF-W6NIT7-F1
#
_cell.length_a   1.000
_cell.length_b   1.000
_cell.length_c   1.000
_cell.angle_alpha   90.00
_cell.angle_beta   90.00
_cell.angle_gamma   90.00
#
_symmetry.space_group_name_H-M   'P 1'
#
loop_
_entity.id
_entity.type
_entity.pdbx_description
1 polymer ?
#
loop_
_entity_poly.entity_id
_entity_poly.type
_entity_poly.pdbx_seq_one_letter_code
_entity_poly.pdbx_strand_id
1 'polypeptide(L)'
;MMGLFGKKKDPKEQVREMQRKMRGEMRALDRQVYAIQREEQKVTKEIKEAAKKGDREVCVVLAKSLLQSRKAVAKIHMSKAQINSVIMCMQEQLATMRMAGSLQKSTQVLQSMQNLVKVPEIMKTMREMAQEMMKLGIIDEMIEETMETMEPEDLEEQAQEEVDRILWEVTAGELGKAPAAVTGDLGGGKVAAEAEDFESMAQRLAELRD
;
A
#
# COMPACT_ATOMS: atom_id res chain seq x y z
N MET A 1 14.79 -16.47 48.42
CA MET A 1 16.11 -15.79 48.36
C MET A 1 16.25 -15.16 46.99
N MET A 2 16.25 -13.83 46.95
CA MET A 2 16.34 -13.01 45.74
C MET A 2 17.82 -12.91 45.33
N GLY A 3 18.15 -13.35 44.11
CA GLY A 3 19.49 -13.31 43.54
C GLY A 3 19.71 -12.04 42.72
N LEU A 4 20.46 -11.12 43.31
CA LEU A 4 20.83 -9.78 42.87
C LEU A 4 22.05 -9.78 41.91
N PHE A 5 21.99 -10.41 40.74
CA PHE A 5 22.99 -10.23 39.66
C PHE A 5 22.36 -10.58 38.30
N GLY A 6 22.59 -9.74 37.29
CA GLY A 6 21.99 -9.80 35.95
C GLY A 6 22.18 -11.13 35.23
N LYS A 7 21.27 -12.07 35.45
CA LYS A 7 21.13 -13.26 34.61
C LYS A 7 20.62 -12.81 33.25
N LYS A 8 21.30 -13.24 32.18
CA LYS A 8 20.76 -13.19 30.81
C LYS A 8 19.32 -13.74 30.88
N LYS A 9 18.35 -12.97 30.37
CA LYS A 9 16.93 -13.38 30.33
C LYS A 9 16.83 -14.79 29.76
N ASP A 10 15.98 -15.64 30.32
CA ASP A 10 15.76 -16.98 29.78
C ASP A 10 15.27 -16.88 28.32
N PRO A 11 15.71 -17.74 27.38
CA PRO A 11 15.28 -17.62 25.99
C PRO A 11 13.75 -17.67 25.81
N LYS A 12 13.00 -18.36 26.69
CA LYS A 12 11.52 -18.34 26.65
C LYS A 12 10.98 -16.96 27.01
N GLU A 13 11.59 -16.28 27.97
CA GLU A 13 11.22 -14.91 28.34
C GLU A 13 11.54 -13.93 27.21
N GLN A 14 12.71 -14.07 26.57
CA GLN A 14 13.10 -13.25 25.42
C GLN A 14 12.11 -13.42 24.26
N VAL A 15 11.73 -14.66 23.92
CA VAL A 15 10.73 -14.92 22.87
C VAL A 15 9.35 -14.36 23.23
N ARG A 16 8.92 -14.46 24.49
CA ARG A 16 7.65 -13.84 24.94
C ARG A 16 7.67 -12.32 24.87
N GLU A 17 8.80 -11.71 25.21
CA GLU A 17 8.98 -10.25 25.12
C GLU A 17 8.95 -9.78 23.67
N MET A 18 9.67 -10.47 22.78
CA MET A 18 9.62 -10.25 21.33
C MET A 18 8.18 -10.34 20.81
N GLN A 19 7.41 -11.36 21.20
CA GLN A 19 5.99 -11.47 20.84
C GLN A 19 5.13 -10.30 21.33
N ARG A 20 5.44 -9.73 22.50
CA ARG A 20 4.74 -8.56 23.04
C ARG A 20 5.09 -7.30 22.25
N LYS A 21 6.37 -7.10 21.92
CA LYS A 21 6.85 -5.99 21.07
C LYS A 21 6.14 -6.01 19.72
N MET A 22 6.13 -7.15 19.02
CA MET A 22 5.48 -7.33 17.72
C MET A 22 3.97 -7.01 17.77
N ARG A 23 3.26 -7.46 18.81
CA ARG A 23 1.84 -7.10 19.01
C ARG A 23 1.64 -5.60 19.29
N GLY A 24 2.62 -4.94 19.90
CA GLY A 24 2.66 -3.49 20.06
C GLY A 24 2.69 -2.78 18.72
N GLU A 25 3.60 -3.20 17.82
CA GLU A 25 3.75 -2.64 16.48
C GLU A 25 2.50 -2.86 15.62
N MET A 26 1.87 -4.04 15.68
CA MET A 26 0.59 -4.26 15.00
C MET A 26 -0.48 -3.25 15.42
N ARG A 27 -0.57 -2.94 16.72
CA ARG A 27 -1.53 -1.94 17.21
C ARG A 27 -1.17 -0.52 16.78
N ALA A 28 0.12 -0.22 16.59
CA ALA A 28 0.56 1.07 16.05
C ALA A 28 0.15 1.22 14.58
N LEU A 29 0.38 0.18 13.78
CA LEU A 29 -0.10 0.09 12.39
C LEU A 29 -1.63 0.22 12.31
N ASP A 30 -2.39 -0.44 13.19
CA ASP A 30 -3.85 -0.31 13.21
C ASP A 30 -4.29 1.15 13.46
N ARG A 31 -3.62 1.86 14.37
CA ARG A 31 -3.90 3.29 14.60
C ARG A 31 -3.61 4.14 13.35
N GLN A 32 -2.56 3.82 12.60
CA GLN A 32 -2.25 4.51 11.34
C GLN A 32 -3.30 4.24 10.26
N VAL A 33 -3.75 2.99 10.11
CA VAL A 33 -4.86 2.65 9.20
C VAL A 33 -6.10 3.48 9.54
N TYR A 34 -6.49 3.56 10.81
CA TYR A 34 -7.64 4.38 11.21
C TYR A 34 -7.44 5.88 10.95
N ALA A 35 -6.21 6.40 11.08
CA ALA A 35 -5.90 7.79 10.78
C ALA A 35 -6.02 8.07 9.28
N ILE A 36 -5.46 7.20 8.43
CA ILE A 36 -5.53 7.32 6.97
C ILE A 36 -6.98 7.21 6.50
N GLN A 37 -7.72 6.19 6.94
CA GLN A 37 -9.13 6.00 6.57
C GLN A 37 -10.03 7.19 6.97
N ARG A 38 -9.73 7.86 8.08
CA ARG A 38 -10.44 9.09 8.48
C ARG A 38 -10.18 10.22 7.49
N GLU A 39 -8.95 10.35 7.01
CA GLU A 39 -8.59 11.35 6.02
C GLU A 39 -9.20 11.03 4.65
N GLU A 40 -9.19 9.74 4.24
CA GLU A 40 -9.88 9.27 3.04
C GLU A 40 -11.37 9.66 3.03
N GLN A 41 -12.05 9.59 4.18
CA GLN A 41 -13.44 10.02 4.30
C GLN A 41 -13.64 11.51 4.06
N LYS A 42 -12.66 12.36 4.41
CA LYS A 42 -12.71 13.80 4.13
C LYS A 42 -12.47 14.06 2.66
N VAL A 43 -11.42 13.48 2.09
CA VAL A 43 -11.11 13.56 0.65
C VAL A 43 -12.30 13.08 -0.20
N THR A 44 -12.97 12.01 0.22
CA THR A 44 -14.18 11.50 -0.45
C THR A 44 -15.32 12.53 -0.46
N LYS A 45 -15.49 13.32 0.61
CA LYS A 45 -16.48 14.41 0.65
C LYS A 45 -16.06 15.55 -0.26
N GLU A 46 -14.79 15.94 -0.24
CA GLU A 46 -14.24 16.99 -1.10
C GLU A 46 -14.37 16.65 -2.59
N ILE A 47 -14.11 15.39 -2.98
CA ILE A 47 -14.35 14.91 -4.37
C ILE A 47 -15.81 15.10 -4.76
N LYS A 48 -16.77 14.75 -3.88
CA LYS A 48 -18.21 14.92 -4.16
C LYS A 48 -18.61 16.39 -4.28
N GLU A 49 -18.02 17.27 -3.48
CA GLU A 49 -18.28 18.70 -3.54
C GLU A 49 -17.69 19.35 -4.80
N ALA A 50 -16.45 18.97 -5.18
CA ALA A 50 -15.81 19.41 -6.42
C ALA A 50 -16.56 18.89 -7.65
N ALA A 51 -17.06 17.65 -7.60
CA ALA A 51 -17.85 17.05 -8.66
C ALA A 51 -19.15 17.84 -8.95
N LYS A 52 -19.84 18.29 -7.90
CA LYS A 52 -21.05 19.14 -8.04
C LYS A 52 -20.77 20.50 -8.66
N LYS A 53 -19.55 21.02 -8.49
CA LYS A 53 -19.10 22.29 -9.09
C LYS A 53 -18.66 22.13 -10.55
N GLY A 54 -18.46 20.88 -11.00
CA GLY A 54 -17.94 20.59 -12.35
C GLY A 54 -16.41 20.67 -12.47
N ASP A 55 -15.70 20.79 -11.36
CA ASP A 55 -14.24 20.95 -11.33
C ASP A 55 -13.53 19.61 -11.54
N ARG A 56 -13.48 19.14 -12.79
CA ARG A 56 -12.92 17.81 -13.13
C ARG A 56 -11.44 17.68 -12.77
N GLU A 57 -10.64 18.72 -12.96
CA GLU A 57 -9.20 18.70 -12.64
C GLU A 57 -8.97 18.48 -11.13
N VAL A 58 -9.74 19.16 -10.28
CA VAL A 58 -9.68 19.01 -8.82
C VAL A 58 -10.09 17.59 -8.42
N CYS A 59 -11.16 17.07 -9.02
CA CYS A 59 -11.58 15.69 -8.79
C CYS A 59 -10.47 14.68 -9.13
N VAL A 60 -9.79 14.84 -10.27
CA VAL A 60 -8.68 13.96 -10.69
C VAL A 60 -7.54 13.99 -9.68
N VAL A 61 -7.11 15.18 -9.24
CA VAL A 61 -6.01 15.30 -8.24
C VAL A 61 -6.41 14.64 -6.91
N LEU A 62 -7.62 14.90 -6.41
CA LEU A 62 -8.10 14.32 -5.17
C LEU A 62 -8.26 12.79 -5.28
N ALA A 63 -8.75 12.29 -6.41
CA ALA A 63 -8.86 10.85 -6.67
C ALA A 63 -7.48 10.17 -6.70
N LYS A 64 -6.46 10.83 -7.26
CA LYS A 64 -5.08 10.33 -7.21
C LYS A 64 -4.56 10.19 -5.78
N SER A 65 -4.83 11.19 -4.92
CA SER A 65 -4.46 11.13 -3.50
C SER A 65 -5.21 10.02 -2.74
N LEU A 66 -6.48 9.77 -3.11
CA LEU A 66 -7.28 8.70 -2.54
C LEU A 66 -6.75 7.32 -2.94
N LEU A 67 -6.30 7.14 -4.19
CA LEU A 67 -5.67 5.90 -4.65
C LEU A 67 -4.38 5.61 -3.88
N GLN A 68 -3.52 6.62 -3.70
CA GLN A 68 -2.30 6.51 -2.88
C GLN A 68 -2.62 6.11 -1.44
N SER A 69 -3.64 6.71 -0.83
CA SER A 69 -4.08 6.36 0.53
C SER A 69 -4.52 4.89 0.61
N ARG A 70 -5.31 4.41 -0.35
CA ARG A 70 -5.73 3.00 -0.43
C ARG A 70 -4.54 2.05 -0.60
N LYS A 71 -3.57 2.38 -1.47
CA LYS A 71 -2.33 1.62 -1.66
C LYS A 71 -1.50 1.58 -0.36
N ALA A 72 -1.40 2.69 0.36
CA ALA A 72 -0.71 2.77 1.64
C ALA A 72 -1.37 1.87 2.70
N VAL A 73 -2.70 1.90 2.83
CA VAL A 73 -3.45 1.01 3.73
C VAL A 73 -3.23 -0.46 3.38
N ALA A 74 -3.25 -0.82 2.08
CA ALA A 74 -2.96 -2.18 1.63
C ALA A 74 -1.54 -2.65 2.03
N LYS A 75 -0.53 -1.78 1.87
CA LYS A 75 0.86 -2.05 2.30
C LYS A 75 0.97 -2.26 3.81
N ILE A 76 0.23 -1.47 4.60
CA ILE A 76 0.16 -1.66 6.06
C ILE A 76 -0.47 -3.00 6.41
N HIS A 77 -1.54 -3.41 5.72
CA HIS A 77 -2.16 -4.73 5.95
C HIS A 77 -1.21 -5.89 5.62
N MET A 78 -0.46 -5.80 4.52
CA MET A 78 0.58 -6.77 4.17
C MET A 78 1.65 -6.87 5.28
N SER A 79 2.12 -5.72 5.76
CA SER A 79 3.07 -5.64 6.88
C SER A 79 2.49 -6.29 8.14
N LYS A 80 1.22 -6.05 8.45
CA LYS A 80 0.53 -6.68 9.60
C LYS A 80 0.46 -8.20 9.47
N ALA A 81 0.22 -8.73 8.27
CA ALA A 81 0.23 -10.16 7.99
C ALA A 81 1.62 -10.78 8.21
N GLN A 82 2.68 -10.10 7.77
CA GLN A 82 4.07 -10.53 8.00
C GLN A 82 4.41 -10.54 9.50
N ILE A 83 4.02 -9.49 10.26
CA ILE A 83 4.20 -9.46 11.72
C ILE A 83 3.46 -10.65 12.37
N ASN A 84 2.23 -10.93 11.95
CA ASN A 84 1.47 -12.07 12.46
C ASN A 84 2.19 -13.40 12.21
N SER A 85 2.72 -13.62 11.00
CA SER A 85 3.50 -14.81 10.67
C SER A 85 4.70 -14.97 11.61
N VAL A 86 5.45 -13.89 11.87
CA VAL A 86 6.56 -13.88 12.81
C VAL A 86 6.10 -14.22 14.25
N ILE A 87 4.97 -13.68 14.72
CA ILE A 87 4.42 -14.00 16.04
C ILE A 87 4.05 -15.48 16.14
N MET A 88 3.43 -16.05 15.11
CA MET A 88 3.07 -17.48 15.07
C MET A 88 4.33 -18.35 15.13
N CYS A 89 5.36 -18.02 14.37
CA CYS A 89 6.60 -18.78 14.39
C CYS A 89 7.34 -18.65 15.74
N MET A 90 7.31 -17.49 16.41
CA MET A 90 7.78 -17.40 17.81
C MET A 90 6.99 -18.30 18.77
N GLN A 91 5.69 -18.46 18.52
CA GLN A 91 4.81 -19.32 19.30
C GLN A 91 5.20 -20.80 19.14
N GLU A 92 5.49 -21.19 17.90
CA GLU A 92 6.09 -22.48 17.56
C GLU A 92 7.44 -22.68 18.25
N GLN A 93 8.35 -21.70 18.20
CA GLN A 93 9.64 -21.77 18.90
C GLN A 93 9.49 -22.02 20.41
N LEU A 94 8.49 -21.43 21.06
CA LEU A 94 8.19 -21.71 22.47
C LEU A 94 7.68 -23.15 22.69
N ALA A 95 6.97 -23.73 21.73
CA ALA A 95 6.53 -25.13 21.79
C ALA A 95 7.73 -26.08 21.58
N THR A 96 8.54 -25.84 20.55
CA THR A 96 9.79 -26.55 20.29
C THR A 96 10.71 -26.52 21.50
N MET A 97 10.88 -25.37 22.16
CA MET A 97 11.71 -25.26 23.35
C MET A 97 11.15 -26.01 24.57
N ARG A 98 9.85 -26.31 24.62
CA ARG A 98 9.27 -27.19 25.66
C ARG A 98 9.51 -28.67 25.35
N MET A 99 9.53 -29.05 24.08
CA MET A 99 9.65 -30.44 23.64
C MET A 99 11.11 -30.86 23.46
N ALA A 100 11.87 -30.10 22.68
CA ALA A 100 13.25 -30.38 22.28
C ALA A 100 14.30 -29.61 23.11
N GLY A 101 13.87 -28.72 24.01
CA GLY A 101 14.76 -27.96 24.89
C GLY A 101 15.61 -26.88 24.19
N SER A 102 15.45 -26.69 22.88
CA SER A 102 16.24 -25.77 22.06
C SER A 102 15.36 -24.92 21.12
N LEU A 103 15.91 -23.79 20.66
CA LEU A 103 15.33 -22.99 19.58
C LEU A 103 15.84 -23.52 18.24
N GLN A 104 15.04 -23.35 17.19
CA GLN A 104 15.36 -23.75 15.83
C GLN A 104 15.44 -22.52 14.91
N LYS A 105 16.29 -22.63 13.89
CA LYS A 105 16.38 -21.64 12.82
C LYS A 105 15.12 -21.66 11.96
N SER A 106 14.65 -20.49 11.54
CA SER A 106 13.49 -20.31 10.66
C SER A 106 13.80 -19.33 9.53
N THR A 107 13.87 -19.87 8.32
CA THR A 107 14.04 -19.08 7.08
C THR A 107 12.79 -18.25 6.77
N GLN A 108 11.60 -18.72 7.16
CA GLN A 108 10.36 -17.98 7.00
C GLN A 108 10.33 -16.70 7.87
N VAL A 109 10.83 -16.79 9.10
CA VAL A 109 10.96 -15.62 9.98
C VAL A 109 11.98 -14.65 9.42
N LEU A 110 13.11 -15.16 8.91
CA LEU A 110 14.13 -14.34 8.25
C LEU A 110 13.54 -13.53 7.08
N GLN A 111 12.82 -14.20 6.17
CA GLN A 111 12.21 -13.52 5.01
C GLN A 111 11.14 -12.50 5.43
N SER A 112 10.30 -12.85 6.40
CA SER A 112 9.28 -11.93 6.92
C SER A 112 9.93 -10.71 7.58
N MET A 113 11.01 -10.92 8.34
CA MET A 113 11.74 -9.82 8.97
C MET A 113 12.42 -8.92 7.93
N GLN A 114 12.96 -9.49 6.85
CA GLN A 114 13.57 -8.72 5.75
C GLN A 114 12.57 -7.77 5.08
N ASN A 115 11.32 -8.18 4.94
CA ASN A 115 10.29 -7.29 4.40
C ASN A 115 9.87 -6.22 5.42
N LEU A 116 9.78 -6.59 6.70
CA LEU A 116 9.34 -5.70 7.77
C LEU A 116 10.36 -4.60 8.09
N VAL A 117 11.67 -4.85 7.93
CA VAL A 117 12.69 -3.80 8.11
C VAL A 117 12.61 -2.70 7.05
N LYS A 118 11.94 -2.94 5.92
CA LYS A 118 11.72 -1.95 4.85
C LYS A 118 10.53 -1.03 5.13
N VAL A 119 9.73 -1.32 6.17
CA VAL A 119 8.53 -0.53 6.51
C VAL A 119 8.93 0.62 7.45
N PRO A 120 8.92 1.89 7.01
CA PRO A 120 9.50 3.01 7.76
C PRO A 120 8.96 3.16 9.19
N GLU A 121 7.68 2.88 9.38
CA GLU A 121 6.96 3.07 10.64
C GLU A 121 7.41 2.10 11.74
N ILE A 122 7.89 0.92 11.36
CA ILE A 122 8.32 -0.15 12.28
C ILE A 122 9.79 -0.55 12.11
N MET A 123 10.49 0.06 11.15
CA MET A 123 11.86 -0.29 10.73
C MET A 123 12.81 -0.42 11.92
N LYS A 124 12.80 0.55 12.83
CA LYS A 124 13.69 0.55 14.00
C LYS A 124 13.42 -0.68 14.88
N THR A 125 12.17 -0.90 15.25
CA THR A 125 11.78 -2.06 16.07
C THR A 125 12.11 -3.37 15.37
N MET A 126 11.86 -3.48 14.07
CA MET A 126 12.12 -4.70 13.31
C MET A 126 13.61 -5.01 13.19
N ARG A 127 14.47 -3.97 13.04
CA ARG A 127 15.93 -4.13 13.07
C ARG A 127 16.44 -4.61 14.44
N GLU A 128 15.90 -4.07 15.53
CA GLU A 128 16.23 -4.53 16.89
C GLU A 128 15.77 -5.99 17.10
N MET A 129 14.56 -6.33 16.66
CA MET A 129 13.99 -7.68 16.72
C MET A 129 14.83 -8.68 15.93
N ALA A 130 15.26 -8.32 14.72
CA ALA A 130 16.16 -9.13 13.91
C ALA A 130 17.47 -9.45 14.64
N GLN A 131 18.10 -8.45 15.25
CA GLN A 131 19.33 -8.66 16.02
C GLN A 131 19.11 -9.56 17.24
N GLU A 132 17.97 -9.40 17.94
CA GLU A 132 17.58 -10.27 19.06
C GLU A 132 17.38 -11.73 18.58
N MET A 133 16.68 -11.94 17.46
CA MET A 133 16.46 -13.27 16.88
C MET A 133 17.75 -13.93 16.39
N MET A 134 18.66 -13.15 15.80
CA MET A 134 19.97 -13.63 15.35
C MET A 134 20.81 -14.10 16.54
N LYS A 135 20.85 -13.31 17.63
CA LYS A 135 21.53 -13.69 18.89
C LYS A 135 20.96 -14.96 19.51
N LEU A 136 19.67 -15.20 19.34
CA LEU A 136 18.98 -16.40 19.82
C LEU A 136 19.11 -17.60 18.87
N GLY A 137 19.71 -17.43 17.70
CA GLY A 137 19.83 -18.47 16.68
C GLY A 137 18.50 -18.85 16.03
N ILE A 138 17.49 -17.98 16.10
CA ILE A 138 16.18 -18.17 15.44
C ILE A 138 16.27 -17.83 13.96
N ILE A 139 17.10 -16.86 13.59
CA ILE A 139 17.38 -16.52 12.19
C ILE A 139 18.88 -16.48 11.96
N ASP A 140 19.28 -16.73 10.72
CA ASP A 140 20.66 -16.52 10.28
C ASP A 140 20.97 -15.03 10.12
N GLU A 141 22.21 -14.71 9.76
CA GLU A 141 22.61 -13.35 9.43
C GLU A 141 21.66 -12.79 8.35
N MET A 142 21.03 -11.65 8.65
CA MET A 142 20.24 -10.95 7.66
C MET A 142 21.21 -10.49 6.57
N ILE A 143 21.01 -11.01 5.37
CA ILE A 143 21.61 -10.42 4.18
C ILE A 143 20.90 -9.08 4.04
N GLU A 144 21.62 -7.99 4.32
CA GLU A 144 21.24 -6.68 3.81
C GLU A 144 21.40 -6.78 2.29
N GLU A 145 20.41 -7.40 1.63
CA GLU A 145 20.19 -7.17 0.21
C GLU A 145 20.23 -5.67 0.06
N THR A 146 21.19 -5.21 -0.74
CA THR A 146 21.42 -3.81 -1.08
C THR A 146 20.08 -3.12 -1.07
N MET A 147 20.00 -2.02 -0.32
CA MET A 147 18.89 -1.08 -0.43
C MET A 147 18.85 -0.60 -1.89
N GLU A 148 18.34 -1.41 -2.81
CA GLU A 148 17.26 -0.98 -3.65
C GLU A 148 16.21 -0.51 -2.64
N THR A 149 16.37 0.75 -2.22
CA THR A 149 15.30 1.68 -2.41
C THR A 149 14.66 1.26 -3.72
N MET A 150 13.61 0.42 -3.62
CA MET A 150 12.43 0.70 -4.40
C MET A 150 12.22 2.17 -4.11
N GLU A 151 12.81 3.01 -4.97
CA GLU A 151 12.37 4.37 -5.14
C GLU A 151 10.86 4.26 -5.08
N PRO A 152 10.18 5.11 -4.29
CA PRO A 152 8.75 5.03 -4.26
C PRO A 152 8.31 5.03 -5.73
N GLU A 153 7.72 3.92 -6.18
CA GLU A 153 6.93 3.84 -7.41
C GLU A 153 5.71 4.79 -7.29
N ASP A 154 5.83 5.90 -6.57
CA ASP A 154 4.98 7.07 -6.62
C ASP A 154 5.24 7.89 -7.91
N LEU A 155 6.19 7.47 -8.75
CA LEU A 155 6.29 7.86 -10.16
C LEU A 155 5.65 6.83 -11.11
N GLU A 156 4.90 5.84 -10.62
CA GLU A 156 3.89 5.23 -11.47
C GLU A 156 2.82 6.29 -11.71
N GLU A 157 2.80 6.82 -12.94
CA GLU A 157 1.66 7.51 -13.49
C GLU A 157 0.44 6.62 -13.24
N GLN A 158 -0.34 6.94 -12.19
CA GLN A 158 -1.49 6.12 -11.81
C GLN A 158 -2.33 5.91 -13.05
N ALA A 159 -2.59 4.65 -13.40
CA ALA A 159 -3.34 4.32 -14.60
C ALA A 159 -4.60 5.17 -14.60
N GLN A 160 -4.78 5.99 -15.64
CA GLN A 160 -5.91 6.92 -15.71
C GLN A 160 -7.24 6.17 -15.53
N GLU A 161 -7.29 4.91 -15.96
CA GLU A 161 -8.39 3.97 -15.71
C GLU A 161 -8.70 3.72 -14.22
N GLU A 162 -7.68 3.60 -13.37
CA GLU A 162 -7.87 3.41 -11.92
C GLU A 162 -8.40 4.69 -11.26
N VAL A 163 -7.90 5.85 -11.70
CA VAL A 163 -8.37 7.16 -11.24
C VAL A 163 -9.83 7.38 -11.65
N ASP A 164 -10.16 7.08 -12.90
CA ASP A 164 -11.52 7.19 -13.42
C ASP A 164 -12.47 6.21 -12.74
N ARG A 165 -12.01 4.99 -12.40
CA ARG A 165 -12.78 4.03 -11.60
C ARG A 165 -13.09 4.58 -10.21
N ILE A 166 -12.12 5.18 -9.53
CA ILE A 166 -12.34 5.81 -8.21
C ILE A 166 -13.33 6.98 -8.33
N LEU A 167 -13.19 7.82 -9.34
CA LEU A 167 -14.12 8.92 -9.57
C LEU A 167 -15.54 8.42 -9.82
N TRP A 168 -15.69 7.36 -10.60
CA TRP A 168 -16.98 6.72 -10.83
C TRP A 168 -17.59 6.16 -9.53
N GLU A 169 -16.80 5.42 -8.74
CA GLU A 169 -17.20 4.86 -7.44
C GLU A 169 -17.66 5.95 -6.46
N VAL A 170 -16.89 7.05 -6.37
CA VAL A 170 -17.12 8.10 -5.37
C VAL A 170 -18.29 9.00 -5.76
N THR A 171 -18.44 9.32 -7.04
CA THR A 171 -19.47 10.24 -7.55
C THR A 171 -20.72 9.55 -8.08
N ALA A 172 -20.78 8.21 -8.00
CA ALA A 172 -21.88 7.40 -8.55
C ALA A 172 -22.20 7.74 -10.03
N GLY A 173 -21.17 8.11 -10.79
CA GLY A 173 -21.29 8.49 -12.20
C GLY A 173 -21.84 9.91 -12.47
N GLU A 174 -22.00 10.78 -11.47
CA GLU A 174 -22.43 12.17 -11.67
C GLU A 174 -21.42 12.97 -12.52
N LEU A 175 -20.11 12.71 -12.36
CA LEU A 175 -19.06 13.32 -13.20
C LEU A 175 -19.11 12.85 -14.67
N GLY A 176 -19.61 11.64 -14.94
CA GLY A 176 -19.76 11.12 -16.30
C GLY A 176 -20.95 11.71 -17.06
N LYS A 177 -21.84 12.43 -16.35
CA LYS A 177 -23.02 13.13 -16.91
C LYS A 177 -22.81 14.63 -17.05
N ALA A 178 -21.73 15.18 -16.51
CA ALA A 178 -21.39 16.58 -16.72
C ALA A 178 -21.08 16.77 -18.22
N PRO A 179 -21.82 17.63 -18.95
CA PRO A 179 -21.43 17.96 -20.32
C PRO A 179 -20.00 18.45 -20.27
N ALA A 180 -19.15 17.97 -21.18
CA ALA A 180 -17.80 18.48 -21.38
C ALA A 180 -17.88 20.00 -21.24
N ALA A 181 -17.22 20.52 -20.19
CA ALA A 181 -17.36 21.91 -19.79
C ALA A 181 -17.29 22.77 -21.06
N VAL A 182 -18.39 23.45 -21.33
CA VAL A 182 -18.48 24.36 -22.46
C VAL A 182 -17.31 25.31 -22.29
N THR A 183 -16.31 25.17 -23.15
CA THR A 183 -15.20 26.10 -23.24
C THR A 183 -15.82 27.43 -23.65
N GLY A 184 -16.12 28.24 -22.65
CA GLY A 184 -16.65 29.58 -22.81
C GLY A 184 -15.61 30.42 -23.53
N ASP A 185 -15.92 30.70 -24.79
CA ASP A 185 -15.52 31.87 -25.57
C ASP A 185 -14.01 32.17 -25.65
N LEU A 186 -13.34 31.49 -26.58
CA LEU A 186 -12.43 32.16 -27.50
C LEU A 186 -12.88 31.81 -28.92
N GLY A 187 -13.47 32.81 -29.58
CA GLY A 187 -14.23 32.65 -30.81
C GLY A 187 -13.50 31.95 -31.96
N GLY A 188 -14.29 31.29 -32.80
CA GLY A 188 -13.89 30.92 -34.15
C GLY A 188 -14.38 29.54 -34.59
N GLY A 189 -15.45 29.53 -35.38
CA GLY A 189 -15.70 28.49 -36.38
C GLY A 189 -16.43 27.22 -35.90
N LYS A 190 -17.70 27.11 -36.30
CA LYS A 190 -18.41 25.83 -36.36
C LYS A 190 -17.61 24.84 -37.21
N VAL A 191 -17.29 23.67 -36.67
CA VAL A 191 -17.06 22.47 -37.48
C VAL A 191 -17.92 21.37 -36.89
N ALA A 192 -19.00 21.06 -37.59
CA ALA A 192 -19.80 19.87 -37.34
C ALA A 192 -18.93 18.66 -37.70
N ALA A 193 -18.79 17.72 -36.77
CA ALA A 193 -18.27 16.41 -37.08
C ALA A 193 -19.34 15.65 -37.88
N GLU A 194 -19.22 15.66 -39.21
CA GLU A 194 -19.86 14.65 -40.04
C GLU A 194 -19.10 13.33 -39.82
N ALA A 195 -19.85 12.27 -39.50
CA ALA A 195 -19.33 10.91 -39.53
C ALA A 195 -18.90 10.62 -40.97
N GLU A 196 -17.59 10.46 -41.18
CA GLU A 196 -17.04 10.06 -42.47
C GLU A 196 -17.52 8.65 -42.80
N ASP A 197 -18.51 8.58 -43.70
CA ASP A 197 -18.93 7.34 -44.33
C ASP A 197 -17.84 6.91 -45.34
N PHE A 198 -16.94 6.06 -44.87
CA PHE A 198 -15.82 5.48 -45.63
C PHE A 198 -16.26 4.80 -46.93
N GLU A 199 -17.54 4.39 -47.03
CA GLU A 199 -18.08 3.72 -48.22
C GLU A 199 -18.28 4.71 -49.39
N SER A 200 -18.65 5.96 -49.08
CA SER A 200 -18.76 7.04 -50.07
C SER A 200 -17.40 7.52 -50.61
N MET A 201 -16.36 7.46 -49.78
CA MET A 201 -14.99 7.84 -50.16
C MET A 201 -14.34 6.80 -51.08
N ALA A 202 -14.61 5.51 -50.84
CA ALA A 202 -14.14 4.42 -51.68
C ALA A 202 -14.72 4.48 -53.11
N GLN A 203 -16.00 4.88 -53.25
CA GLN A 203 -16.63 5.04 -54.56
C GLN A 203 -16.02 6.18 -55.38
N ARG A 204 -15.73 7.33 -54.75
CA ARG A 204 -15.10 8.48 -55.44
C ARG A 204 -13.67 8.21 -55.91
N LEU A 205 -12.92 7.35 -55.22
CA LEU A 205 -11.57 6.95 -55.63
C LEU A 205 -11.59 5.95 -56.79
N ALA A 206 -12.66 5.15 -56.93
CA ALA A 206 -12.81 4.23 -58.06
C ALA A 206 -13.13 4.97 -59.36
N GLU A 207 -13.90 6.06 -59.32
CA GLU A 207 -14.26 6.88 -60.49
C GLU A 207 -13.09 7.70 -61.05
N LEU A 208 -12.00 7.87 -60.30
CA LEU A 208 -10.78 8.56 -60.75
C LEU A 208 -9.73 7.60 -61.34
N ARG A 209 -10.05 6.30 -61.45
CA ARG A 209 -9.13 5.26 -61.95
C ARG A 209 -9.50 4.74 -63.36
N ASP A 210 -10.45 5.38 -64.03
CA ASP A 210 -10.74 5.22 -65.47
C ASP A 210 -10.62 6.59 -66.18
#